data_AF-A0A917N4U1-F1
#
_entry.id   AF-A0A917N4U1-F1
#
_cell.length_a   1.000
_cell.length_b   1.000
_cell.length_c   1.000
_cell.angle_alpha   90.00
_cell.angle_beta   90.00
_cell.angle_gamma   90.00
#
_symmetry.space_group_name_H-M   'P 1'
#
loop_
_entity.id
_entity.type
_entity.pdbx_description
1 polymer ?
#
loop_
_entity_poly.entity_id
_entity_poly.type
_entity_poly.pdbx_seq_one_letter_code
_entity_poly.pdbx_strand_id
1 'polypeptide(L)'
;MCKYPNIKDASLVGSYPALVKSGGGYVWDDVLEYRVWCHPHNGAADTEDGEDYYYVFETYEDALAFSETNNGTESPLALIVQEEYIDEDAPGQYVHIKQQRLTEWPVEFLSRPKRNPDTIPNFLSPDAPSNRLDILRGLA
;
A
#
# COMPACT_ATOMS: atom_id res chain seq x y z
N MET A 1 -2.47 -8.43 -19.22
CA MET A 1 -1.41 -7.79 -18.40
C MET A 1 -2.06 -7.40 -17.10
N CYS A 2 -1.49 -7.77 -15.96
CA CYS A 2 -2.02 -7.36 -14.66
C CYS A 2 -1.84 -5.85 -14.51
N LYS A 3 -2.85 -5.15 -13.97
CA LYS A 3 -2.85 -3.68 -13.85
C LYS A 3 -1.85 -3.19 -12.81
N TYR A 4 -1.59 -4.01 -11.79
CA TYR A 4 -0.72 -3.69 -10.66
C TYR A 4 0.33 -4.81 -10.44
N PRO A 5 1.41 -4.53 -9.68
CA PRO A 5 2.48 -5.50 -9.43
C PRO A 5 2.00 -6.82 -8.82
N ASN A 6 2.69 -7.91 -9.15
CA ASN A 6 2.48 -9.18 -8.45
C ASN A 6 2.99 -9.07 -7.01
N ILE A 7 2.41 -9.90 -6.14
CA ILE A 7 2.89 -10.06 -4.77
C ILE A 7 4.30 -10.69 -4.74
N LYS A 8 5.03 -10.43 -3.64
CA LYS A 8 6.39 -10.91 -3.41
C LYS A 8 6.48 -12.42 -3.24
N ASP A 9 5.57 -12.99 -2.45
CA ASP A 9 5.56 -14.41 -2.08
C ASP A 9 4.14 -14.88 -1.77
N ALA A 10 3.58 -15.71 -2.65
CA ALA A 10 2.23 -16.28 -2.50
C ALA A 10 2.09 -17.17 -1.27
N SER A 11 3.16 -17.80 -0.79
CA SER A 11 3.11 -18.68 0.38
C SER A 11 2.89 -17.94 1.71
N LEU A 12 3.07 -16.62 1.71
CA LEU A 12 2.91 -15.77 2.89
C LEU A 12 1.59 -14.99 2.91
N VAL A 13 0.77 -15.08 1.86
CA VAL A 13 -0.54 -14.40 1.82
C VAL A 13 -1.42 -14.92 2.96
N GLY A 14 -2.05 -13.99 3.68
CA GLY A 14 -2.86 -14.24 4.87
C GLY A 14 -2.08 -14.45 6.16
N SER A 15 -0.73 -14.46 6.11
CA SER A 15 0.10 -14.61 7.33
C SER A 15 0.47 -13.28 7.99
N TYR A 16 0.26 -12.15 7.30
CA TYR A 16 0.61 -10.83 7.81
C TYR A 16 -0.43 -10.33 8.82
N PRO A 17 -0.03 -9.47 9.79
CA PRO A 17 -0.96 -8.91 10.77
C PRO A 17 -2.13 -8.18 10.09
N ALA A 18 -3.33 -8.35 10.63
CA ALA A 18 -4.53 -7.63 10.19
C ALA A 18 -4.33 -6.11 10.28
N LEU A 19 -4.01 -5.63 11.48
CA LEU A 19 -3.84 -4.21 11.75
C LEU A 19 -2.39 -3.80 11.47
N VAL A 20 -2.23 -2.98 10.43
CA VAL A 20 -0.96 -2.33 10.07
C VAL A 20 -1.16 -0.82 10.03
N LYS A 21 -0.07 -0.07 9.81
CA LYS A 21 -0.21 1.37 9.59
C LYS A 21 -1.02 1.59 8.30
N SER A 22 -1.95 2.53 8.32
CA SER A 22 -2.70 2.95 7.14
C SER A 22 -2.06 4.19 6.51
N GLY A 23 -1.77 4.14 5.22
CA GLY A 23 -1.15 5.27 4.53
C GLY A 23 0.24 5.65 5.07
N GLY A 24 0.72 6.80 4.63
CA GLY A 24 2.05 7.29 4.98
C GLY A 24 3.19 6.65 4.17
N GLY A 25 4.30 7.39 4.06
CA GLY A 25 5.41 7.06 3.16
C GLY A 25 5.17 7.49 1.72
N TYR A 26 6.26 7.71 0.99
CA TYR A 26 6.23 8.12 -0.41
C TYR A 26 6.77 7.07 -1.37
N VAL A 27 7.31 5.98 -0.83
CA VAL A 27 8.01 4.92 -1.54
C VAL A 27 7.47 3.55 -1.12
N TRP A 28 7.66 2.53 -1.93
CA TRP A 28 7.26 1.15 -1.62
C TRP A 28 8.33 0.18 -2.13
N ASP A 29 8.49 -0.94 -1.42
CA ASP A 29 9.49 -1.97 -1.77
C ASP A 29 8.87 -3.20 -2.40
N ASP A 30 7.82 -3.79 -1.85
CA ASP A 30 7.13 -4.91 -2.51
C ASP A 30 5.66 -4.96 -2.08
N VAL A 31 4.80 -5.49 -2.94
CA VAL A 31 3.42 -5.85 -2.60
C VAL A 31 3.45 -7.21 -1.93
N LEU A 32 2.79 -7.35 -0.79
CA LEU A 32 2.76 -8.57 0.00
C LEU A 32 1.46 -9.34 -0.22
N GLU A 33 0.34 -8.63 -0.22
CA GLU A 33 -1.00 -9.16 -0.50
C GLU A 33 -1.96 -8.03 -0.85
N TYR A 34 -3.03 -8.35 -1.57
CA TYR A 34 -4.15 -7.44 -1.78
C TYR A 34 -5.23 -7.72 -0.76
N ARG A 35 -5.84 -6.67 -0.21
CA ARG A 35 -6.86 -6.76 0.84
C ARG A 35 -8.13 -6.06 0.42
N VAL A 36 -9.27 -6.67 0.76
CA VAL A 36 -10.58 -6.06 0.62
C VAL A 36 -11.24 -6.06 1.99
N TRP A 37 -11.39 -4.87 2.57
CA TRP A 37 -12.11 -4.68 3.83
C TRP A 37 -13.62 -4.79 3.60
N CYS A 38 -14.30 -5.42 4.56
CA CYS A 38 -15.71 -5.74 4.56
C CYS A 38 -16.34 -5.17 5.82
N HIS A 39 -17.42 -4.43 5.64
CA HIS A 39 -18.09 -3.69 6.70
C HIS A 39 -19.54 -4.16 6.82
N PRO A 40 -19.89 -5.00 7.82
CA PRO A 40 -21.27 -5.45 8.03
C PRO A 40 -22.26 -4.28 8.12
N HIS A 41 -21.83 -3.19 8.77
CA HIS A 41 -22.62 -1.96 8.90
C HIS A 41 -22.90 -1.25 7.56
N ASN A 42 -22.12 -1.53 6.51
CA ASN A 42 -22.33 -1.03 5.14
C ASN A 42 -22.98 -2.09 4.23
N GLY A 43 -23.43 -3.22 4.77
CA GLY A 43 -24.14 -4.26 4.04
C GLY A 43 -23.30 -5.46 3.60
N ALA A 44 -22.08 -5.62 4.12
CA ALA A 44 -21.34 -6.87 4.00
C ALA A 44 -21.99 -7.98 4.84
N ALA A 45 -21.59 -9.22 4.61
CA ALA A 45 -22.07 -10.34 5.41
C ALA A 45 -21.57 -10.19 6.86
N ASP A 46 -22.46 -10.42 7.82
CA ASP A 46 -22.09 -10.37 9.22
C ASP A 46 -21.49 -11.72 9.67
N THR A 47 -20.20 -11.91 9.40
CA THR A 47 -19.48 -13.15 9.75
C THR A 47 -18.69 -13.04 11.04
N GLU A 48 -18.47 -11.82 11.54
CA GLU A 48 -17.61 -11.52 12.70
C GLU A 48 -18.39 -10.69 13.75
N ASP A 49 -19.66 -11.02 13.98
CA ASP A 49 -20.53 -10.42 15.02
C ASP A 49 -20.57 -8.87 15.01
N GLY A 50 -20.64 -8.30 13.81
CA GLY A 50 -20.74 -6.87 13.53
C GLY A 50 -19.40 -6.16 13.37
N GLU A 51 -18.28 -6.85 13.59
CA GLU A 51 -16.93 -6.30 13.42
C GLU A 51 -16.51 -6.26 11.94
N ASP A 52 -15.63 -5.31 11.63
CA ASP A 52 -15.02 -5.21 10.30
C ASP A 52 -13.99 -6.32 10.10
N TYR A 53 -13.96 -6.88 8.89
CA TYR A 53 -13.07 -7.98 8.53
C TYR A 53 -12.53 -7.79 7.12
N TYR A 54 -11.63 -8.65 6.67
CA TYR A 54 -11.06 -8.52 5.32
C TYR A 54 -10.77 -9.88 4.70
N TYR A 55 -10.78 -9.90 3.37
CA TYR A 55 -10.25 -11.00 2.58
C TYR A 55 -8.91 -10.62 1.96
N VAL A 56 -8.03 -11.61 1.83
CA VAL A 56 -6.71 -11.47 1.21
C VAL A 56 -6.68 -12.17 -0.14
N PHE A 57 -5.94 -11.59 -1.08
CA PHE A 57 -5.83 -12.06 -2.46
C PHE A 57 -4.39 -11.97 -2.96
N GLU A 58 -4.01 -12.91 -3.83
CA GLU A 58 -2.70 -12.90 -4.50
C GLU A 58 -2.63 -11.87 -5.64
N THR A 59 -3.77 -11.59 -6.27
CA THR A 59 -3.86 -10.69 -7.41
C THR A 59 -4.82 -9.54 -7.14
N TYR A 60 -4.54 -8.39 -7.74
CA TYR A 60 -5.46 -7.25 -7.69
C TYR A 60 -6.78 -7.57 -8.38
N GLU A 61 -6.73 -8.30 -9.50
CA GLU A 61 -7.89 -8.62 -10.31
C GLU A 61 -8.91 -9.47 -9.53
N ASP A 62 -8.45 -10.43 -8.73
CA ASP A 62 -9.33 -11.23 -7.86
C ASP A 62 -9.92 -10.38 -6.74
N ALA A 63 -9.10 -9.53 -6.12
CA ALA A 63 -9.56 -8.59 -5.09
C ALA A 63 -10.63 -7.63 -5.62
N LEU A 64 -10.40 -7.07 -6.82
CA LEU A 64 -11.35 -6.18 -7.47
C LEU A 64 -12.66 -6.90 -7.78
N ALA A 65 -12.59 -8.07 -8.41
CA ALA A 65 -13.78 -8.86 -8.73
C ALA A 65 -14.59 -9.19 -7.46
N PHE A 66 -13.91 -9.48 -6.34
CA PHE A 66 -14.56 -9.67 -5.05
C PHE A 66 -15.26 -8.38 -4.57
N SER A 67 -14.57 -7.24 -4.56
CA SER A 67 -15.15 -5.97 -4.11
C SER A 67 -16.36 -5.52 -4.96
N GLU A 68 -16.34 -5.73 -6.27
CA GLU A 68 -17.43 -5.33 -7.17
C GLU A 68 -18.66 -6.23 -7.06
N THR A 69 -18.51 -7.45 -6.54
CA THR A 69 -19.60 -8.43 -6.43
C THR A 69 -20.17 -8.57 -5.02
N ASN A 70 -19.52 -7.99 -4.01
CA ASN A 70 -19.93 -8.07 -2.61
C ASN A 70 -20.26 -6.69 -2.05
N ASN A 71 -21.48 -6.52 -1.54
CA ASN A 71 -21.93 -5.26 -0.93
C ASN A 71 -21.16 -4.97 0.36
N GLY A 72 -21.05 -3.68 0.71
CA GLY A 72 -20.39 -3.24 1.95
C GLY A 72 -18.89 -3.49 1.99
N THR A 73 -18.26 -3.73 0.84
CA THR A 73 -16.81 -3.88 0.72
C THR A 73 -16.14 -2.59 0.25
N GLU A 74 -14.89 -2.39 0.67
CA GLU A 74 -14.04 -1.30 0.17
C GLU A 74 -13.37 -1.66 -1.16
N SER A 75 -12.84 -0.65 -1.85
CA SER A 75 -11.94 -0.90 -2.98
C SER A 75 -10.65 -1.59 -2.52
N PRO A 76 -10.04 -2.44 -3.37
CA PRO A 76 -8.83 -3.16 -2.98
C PRO A 76 -7.70 -2.24 -2.52
N LEU A 77 -7.09 -2.60 -1.40
CA LEU A 77 -5.84 -2.03 -0.91
C LEU A 77 -4.70 -3.01 -1.16
N ALA A 78 -3.48 -2.49 -1.27
CA ALA A 78 -2.28 -3.30 -1.28
C ALA A 78 -1.57 -3.19 0.06
N LEU A 79 -1.36 -4.33 0.72
CA LEU A 79 -0.38 -4.42 1.79
C LEU A 79 1.00 -4.39 1.16
N ILE A 80 1.81 -3.41 1.54
CA ILE A 80 3.18 -3.29 1.07
C ILE A 80 4.17 -3.36 2.22
N VAL A 81 5.38 -3.80 1.90
CA VAL A 81 6.56 -3.57 2.73
C VAL A 81 7.29 -2.32 2.28
N GLN A 82 7.81 -1.59 3.25
CA GLN A 82 8.79 -0.54 3.08
C GLN A 82 10.01 -0.94 3.90
N GLU A 83 11.10 -1.31 3.26
CA GLU A 83 12.37 -1.65 3.93
C GLU A 83 12.98 -0.39 4.57
N GLU A 84 12.79 0.74 3.89
CA GLU A 84 13.09 2.08 4.37
C GLU A 84 12.00 3.02 3.85
N TYR A 85 11.71 4.10 4.58
CA TYR A 85 10.67 5.04 4.19
C TYR A 85 11.06 6.48 4.47
N ILE A 86 10.30 7.38 3.84
CA ILE A 86 10.35 8.81 4.12
C ILE A 86 9.18 9.12 5.04
N ASP A 87 9.48 9.68 6.20
CA ASP A 87 8.47 10.27 7.09
C ASP A 87 8.33 11.76 6.83
N GLU A 88 7.14 12.31 7.06
CA GLU A 88 6.85 13.73 6.97
C GLU A 88 6.17 14.18 8.27
N ASP A 89 6.97 14.48 9.30
CA ASP A 89 6.46 14.91 10.61
C ASP A 89 5.69 16.24 10.52
N ALA A 90 6.10 17.11 9.58
CA ALA A 90 5.45 18.36 9.25
C ALA A 90 5.57 18.63 7.75
N PRO A 91 4.62 19.36 7.13
CA PRO A 91 4.66 19.63 5.70
C PRO A 91 6.00 20.18 5.22
N GLY A 92 6.63 19.48 4.28
CA GLY A 92 7.94 19.80 3.72
C GLY A 92 9.15 19.34 4.54
N GLN A 93 8.95 18.74 5.72
CA GLN A 93 10.01 18.20 6.57
C GLN A 93 10.10 16.69 6.39
N TYR A 94 11.01 16.26 5.53
CA TYR A 94 11.18 14.86 5.17
C TYR A 94 12.34 14.23 5.92
N VAL A 95 12.09 13.07 6.54
CA VAL A 95 13.10 12.32 7.31
C VAL A 95 13.25 10.91 6.75
N HIS A 96 14.50 10.47 6.52
CA HIS A 96 14.78 9.09 6.12
C HIS A 96 14.74 8.17 7.34
N ILE A 97 13.79 7.24 7.35
CA ILE A 97 13.72 6.19 8.35
C ILE A 97 14.23 4.88 7.76
N LYS A 98 15.34 4.37 8.32
CA LYS A 98 15.97 3.10 7.95
C LYS A 98 15.45 1.94 8.80
N GLN A 99 14.16 1.72 8.73
CA GLN A 99 13.48 0.65 9.45
C GLN A 99 12.38 0.06 8.57
N GLN A 100 12.27 -1.27 8.62
CA GLN A 100 11.21 -1.96 7.91
C GLN A 100 9.85 -1.66 8.56
N ARG A 101 8.81 -1.47 7.74
CA ARG A 101 7.41 -1.45 8.19
C ARG A 101 6.46 -2.01 7.13
N LEU A 102 5.29 -2.44 7.59
CA LEU A 102 4.15 -2.79 6.74
C LEU A 102 3.15 -1.64 6.73
N THR A 103 2.56 -1.36 5.57
CA THR A 103 1.49 -0.37 5.44
C THR A 103 0.50 -0.76 4.35
N GLU A 104 -0.76 -0.37 4.53
CA GLU A 104 -1.79 -0.47 3.50
C GLU A 104 -1.83 0.79 2.65
N TRP A 105 -1.78 0.60 1.33
CA TRP A 105 -1.84 1.67 0.34
C TRP A 105 -3.01 1.49 -0.63
N PRO A 106 -3.64 2.59 -1.06
CA PRO A 106 -4.44 2.59 -2.28
C PRO A 106 -3.61 2.08 -3.45
N VAL A 107 -4.17 1.16 -4.24
CA VAL A 107 -3.46 0.49 -5.33
C VAL A 107 -2.91 1.46 -6.38
N GLU A 108 -3.54 2.62 -6.55
CA GLU A 108 -3.07 3.69 -7.43
C GLU A 108 -1.67 4.17 -7.06
N PHE A 109 -1.27 4.10 -5.79
CA PHE A 109 0.07 4.50 -5.35
C PHE A 109 1.16 3.51 -5.79
N LEU A 110 0.79 2.31 -6.25
CA LEU A 110 1.74 1.35 -6.84
C LEU A 110 2.19 1.77 -8.25
N SER A 111 1.52 2.76 -8.87
CA SER A 111 2.00 3.38 -10.11
C SER A 111 3.24 4.25 -9.89
N ARG A 112 3.52 4.64 -8.64
CA ARG A 112 4.75 5.36 -8.28
C ARG A 112 5.97 4.46 -8.51
N PRO A 113 7.13 5.03 -8.87
CA PRO A 113 8.36 4.26 -9.02
C PRO A 113 8.66 3.43 -7.76
N LYS A 114 8.94 2.15 -7.97
CA LYS A 114 9.41 1.23 -6.92
C LYS A 114 10.72 1.75 -6.32
N ARG A 115 10.86 1.70 -4.99
CA ARG A 115 12.07 2.17 -4.30
C ARG A 115 13.29 1.38 -4.79
N ASN A 116 14.39 2.10 -4.95
CA ASN A 116 15.73 1.53 -5.10
C ASN A 116 16.70 2.23 -4.11
N PRO A 117 17.96 1.78 -4.00
CA PRO A 117 18.91 2.37 -3.06
C PRO A 117 19.14 3.88 -3.22
N ASP A 118 18.89 4.43 -4.40
CA ASP A 118 19.12 5.85 -4.72
C ASP A 118 17.85 6.70 -4.53
N THR A 119 16.65 6.11 -4.42
CA THR A 119 15.38 6.85 -4.38
C THR A 119 15.33 7.86 -3.23
N ILE A 120 15.58 7.41 -1.99
CA ILE A 120 15.52 8.28 -0.80
C ILE A 120 16.73 9.24 -0.75
N PRO A 121 17.98 8.79 -0.97
CA PRO A 121 19.12 9.70 -1.04
C PRO A 121 18.96 10.82 -2.08
N ASN A 122 18.49 10.50 -3.29
CA ASN A 122 18.28 11.51 -4.32
C ASN A 122 17.17 12.49 -3.95
N PHE A 123 16.11 12.02 -3.29
CA PHE A 123 15.02 12.87 -2.84
C PHE A 123 15.46 13.87 -1.75
N LEU A 124 16.30 13.43 -0.82
CA LEU A 124 16.80 14.24 0.30
C LEU A 124 18.06 15.04 -0.03
N SER A 125 18.65 14.84 -1.20
CA SER A 125 19.84 15.56 -1.64
C SER A 125 19.62 17.09 -1.61
N PRO A 126 20.65 17.88 -1.23
CA PRO A 126 20.60 19.33 -1.39
C PRO A 126 20.44 19.75 -2.87
N ASP A 127 20.86 18.89 -3.79
CA ASP A 127 20.73 19.09 -5.25
C ASP A 127 19.43 18.48 -5.81
N ALA A 128 18.52 18.02 -4.96
CA ALA A 128 17.24 17.46 -5.40
C ALA A 128 16.45 18.53 -6.19
N PRO A 129 15.84 18.16 -7.33
CA PRO A 129 15.09 19.12 -8.13
C PRO A 129 13.87 19.64 -7.35
N SER A 130 13.40 20.84 -7.67
CA SER A 130 12.26 21.46 -6.98
C SER A 130 10.97 20.64 -7.10
N ASN A 131 10.81 19.87 -8.18
CA ASN A 131 9.70 18.94 -8.41
C ASN A 131 9.97 17.51 -7.89
N ARG A 132 10.93 17.31 -6.97
CA ARG A 132 11.28 15.99 -6.40
C ARG A 132 10.10 15.17 -5.90
N LEU A 133 9.06 15.83 -5.38
CA LEU A 133 7.86 15.16 -4.89
C LEU A 133 7.02 14.59 -6.04
N ASP A 134 6.91 15.31 -7.16
CA ASP A 134 6.19 14.86 -8.34
C ASP A 134 6.92 13.69 -9.00
N ILE A 135 8.26 13.74 -9.05
CA ILE A 135 9.09 12.62 -9.50
C ILE A 135 8.82 11.38 -8.64
N LEU A 136 8.79 11.54 -7.32
CA LEU A 136 8.53 10.45 -6.38
C LEU A 136 7.10 9.88 -6.51
N ARG A 137 6.15 10.72 -6.94
CA ARG A 137 4.76 10.33 -7.23
C ARG A 137 4.56 9.80 -8.65
N GLY A 138 5.60 9.76 -9.49
CA GLY A 138 5.50 9.32 -10.88
C GLY A 138 4.72 10.29 -11.78
N LEU A 139 4.70 11.58 -11.43
CA LEU A 139 3.96 12.64 -12.14
C LEU A 139 4.85 13.54 -13.02
N ALA A 140 6.17 13.29 -13.02
CA ALA A 140 7.17 14.08 -13.75
C ALA A 140 7.40 13.59 -15.18
#